data_AF-A0A968AXL8-F1
#
_entry.id   AF-A0A968AXL8-F1
#
_cell.length_a   1.000
_cell.length_b   1.000
_cell.length_c   1.000
_cell.angle_alpha   90.00
_cell.angle_beta   90.00
_cell.angle_gamma   90.00
#
_symmetry.space_group_name_H-M   'P 1'
#
loop_
_entity.id
_entity.type
_entity.pdbx_description
1 polymer ?
#
loop_
_entity_poly.entity_id
_entity_poly.type
_entity_poly.pdbx_seq_one_letter_code
_entity_poly.pdbx_strand_id
1 'polypeptide(L)'
;MERKKLLITGCGRSGTFYAAEVWRSLGLDIRHERPIKPHGKMGEDGVASWLMAANDPNPPFGPSAVDYEFEVIVHQVRHPLKVIASVAQFILAKGQFAPDYIERNVPRTRIHSDEQILDEKQQHILEAARYWYYWNLLACKKATHMVQIEQL
;
A
#
# COMPACT_ATOMS: atom_id res chain seq x y z
N MET A 1 -1.54 -3.69 -21.91
CA MET A 1 -2.11 -3.57 -20.56
C MET A 1 -3.45 -4.27 -20.55
N GLU A 2 -3.65 -5.17 -19.59
CA GLU A 2 -4.92 -5.87 -19.38
C GLU A 2 -5.88 -4.96 -18.60
N ARG A 3 -7.16 -4.93 -18.97
CA ARG A 3 -8.15 -4.11 -18.27
C ARG A 3 -8.86 -4.92 -17.18
N LYS A 4 -9.00 -4.34 -15.99
CA LYS A 4 -9.69 -4.90 -14.82
C LYS A 4 -10.72 -3.91 -14.29
N LYS A 5 -11.67 -4.40 -13.51
CA LYS A 5 -12.76 -3.57 -12.98
C LYS A 5 -12.29 -2.71 -11.82
N LEU A 6 -11.61 -3.30 -10.84
CA LEU A 6 -11.38 -2.64 -9.55
C LEU A 6 -9.93 -2.81 -9.03
N LEU A 7 -9.33 -1.69 -8.67
CA LEU A 7 -8.15 -1.63 -7.81
C LEU A 7 -8.53 -0.98 -6.48
N ILE A 8 -8.26 -1.66 -5.36
CA ILE A 8 -8.21 -1.02 -4.04
C ILE A 8 -6.75 -0.80 -3.68
N THR A 9 -6.35 0.44 -3.46
CA THR A 9 -4.96 0.79 -3.12
C THR A 9 -4.90 1.81 -2.00
N GLY A 10 -3.69 2.09 -1.52
CA GLY A 10 -3.44 3.00 -0.41
C GLY A 10 -2.08 2.71 0.21
N CYS A 11 -1.86 3.26 1.39
CA CYS A 11 -0.67 2.95 2.18
C CYS A 11 -0.76 1.54 2.78
N GLY A 12 0.36 0.81 2.83
CA GLY A 12 0.44 -0.46 3.54
C GLY A 12 -0.02 -0.31 4.99
N ARG A 13 -0.57 -1.39 5.57
CA ARG A 13 -1.21 -1.37 6.92
C ARG A 13 -2.49 -0.53 7.02
N SER A 14 -3.01 -0.04 5.89
CA SER A 14 -4.31 0.63 5.83
C SER A 14 -5.47 -0.33 5.53
N GLY A 15 -5.35 -1.64 5.77
CA GLY A 15 -6.51 -2.56 5.67
C GLY A 15 -6.85 -3.07 4.26
N THR A 16 -5.91 -3.07 3.31
CA THR A 16 -6.16 -3.61 1.95
C THR A 16 -6.54 -5.09 1.93
N PHE A 17 -6.01 -5.89 2.86
CA PHE A 17 -6.39 -7.30 3.02
C PHE A 17 -7.87 -7.45 3.40
N TYR A 18 -8.32 -6.66 4.38
CA TYR A 18 -9.73 -6.65 4.78
C TYR A 18 -10.64 -6.21 3.62
N ALA A 19 -10.23 -5.20 2.85
CA ALA A 19 -10.97 -4.77 1.67
C ALA A 19 -11.14 -5.90 0.64
N ALA A 20 -10.08 -6.67 0.36
CA ALA A 20 -10.18 -7.83 -0.53
C ALA A 20 -11.24 -8.83 -0.04
N GLU A 21 -11.27 -9.13 1.26
CA GLU A 21 -12.25 -10.05 1.84
C GLU A 21 -13.69 -9.51 1.79
N VAL A 22 -13.89 -8.20 2.03
CA VAL A 22 -15.21 -7.57 1.89
C VAL A 22 -15.73 -7.71 0.47
N TRP A 23 -14.94 -7.34 -0.55
CA TRP A 23 -15.38 -7.43 -1.94
C TRP A 23 -15.60 -8.88 -2.40
N ARG A 24 -14.80 -9.82 -1.90
CA ARG A 24 -15.02 -11.26 -2.13
C ARG A 24 -16.32 -11.75 -1.50
N SER A 25 -16.68 -11.25 -0.33
CA SER A 25 -17.96 -11.60 0.32
C SER A 25 -19.17 -11.11 -0.48
N LEU A 26 -18.99 -10.09 -1.33
CA LEU A 26 -20.00 -9.59 -2.26
C LEU A 26 -20.01 -10.32 -3.61
N GLY A 27 -19.22 -11.38 -3.76
CA GLY A 27 -19.17 -12.22 -4.96
C GLY A 27 -18.19 -11.77 -6.05
N LEU A 28 -17.38 -10.73 -5.81
CA LEU A 28 -16.33 -10.33 -6.74
C LEU A 28 -15.05 -11.14 -6.54
N ASP A 29 -14.34 -11.44 -7.62
CA ASP A 29 -12.98 -11.97 -7.54
C ASP A 29 -11.94 -10.84 -7.40
N ILE A 30 -11.85 -10.28 -6.19
CA ILE A 30 -10.80 -9.35 -5.78
C ILE A 30 -9.76 -10.09 -4.94
N ARG A 31 -8.52 -10.16 -5.43
CA ARG A 31 -7.41 -10.81 -4.71
C ARG A 31 -6.60 -9.78 -3.89
N HIS A 32 -5.68 -10.28 -3.08
CA HIS A 32 -4.75 -9.45 -2.29
C HIS A 32 -3.33 -9.66 -2.83
N GLU A 33 -2.41 -8.73 -2.60
CA GLU A 33 -1.06 -8.86 -3.12
C GLU A 33 -0.23 -9.96 -2.43
N ARG A 34 -0.61 -10.40 -1.22
CA ARG A 34 0.17 -11.39 -0.45
C ARG A 34 0.32 -12.72 -1.19
N PRO A 35 1.51 -13.36 -1.16
CA PRO A 35 1.77 -14.62 -1.83
C PRO A 35 1.22 -15.84 -1.07
N ILE A 36 -0.08 -15.82 -0.75
CA ILE A 36 -0.80 -16.92 -0.07
C ILE A 36 -2.05 -17.25 -0.85
N LYS A 37 -2.41 -18.52 -1.02
CA LYS A 37 -3.63 -18.86 -1.77
C LYS A 37 -4.89 -18.36 -1.03
N PRO A 38 -5.89 -17.82 -1.75
CA PRO A 38 -5.97 -17.70 -3.22
C PRO A 38 -5.39 -16.38 -3.78
N HIS A 39 -4.75 -15.57 -2.94
CA HIS A 39 -4.10 -14.29 -3.24
C HIS A 39 -2.74 -14.47 -3.96
N GLY A 40 -2.03 -13.36 -4.17
CA GLY A 40 -0.69 -13.33 -4.79
C GLY A 40 -0.72 -13.22 -6.31
N LYS A 41 -1.92 -13.12 -6.89
CA LYS A 41 -2.18 -12.92 -8.31
C LYS A 41 -3.34 -11.96 -8.50
N MET A 42 -3.51 -11.46 -9.71
CA MET A 42 -4.68 -10.68 -10.09
C MET A 42 -5.95 -11.57 -10.03
N GLY A 43 -7.06 -11.03 -9.53
CA GLY A 43 -8.37 -11.68 -9.63
C GLY A 43 -9.04 -11.40 -10.97
N GLU A 44 -10.14 -12.10 -11.26
CA GLU A 44 -10.91 -11.82 -12.49
C GLU A 44 -11.45 -10.39 -12.49
N ASP A 45 -11.94 -9.90 -11.34
CA ASP A 45 -12.48 -8.54 -11.22
C ASP A 45 -11.42 -7.51 -10.82
N GLY A 46 -10.35 -7.93 -10.13
CA GLY A 46 -9.28 -7.02 -9.75
C GLY A 46 -8.46 -7.43 -8.52
N VAL A 47 -7.90 -6.43 -7.83
CA VAL A 47 -6.97 -6.64 -6.72
C VAL A 47 -7.03 -5.51 -5.68
N ALA A 48 -6.80 -5.85 -4.42
CA ALA A 48 -6.42 -4.91 -3.38
C ALA A 48 -4.91 -4.99 -3.17
N SER A 49 -4.18 -3.90 -3.43
CA SER A 49 -2.71 -3.86 -3.33
C SER A 49 -2.19 -2.48 -2.99
N TRP A 50 -1.40 -2.37 -1.90
CA TRP A 50 -0.66 -1.14 -1.59
C TRP A 50 0.52 -0.92 -2.53
N LEU A 51 1.08 -2.00 -3.09
CA LEU A 51 2.19 -1.93 -4.05
C LEU A 51 1.77 -1.22 -5.34
N MET A 52 0.51 -1.39 -5.75
CA MET A 52 -0.01 -0.78 -6.97
C MET A 52 -0.20 0.74 -6.92
N ALA A 53 0.02 1.38 -5.77
CA ALA A 53 0.09 2.85 -5.70
C ALA A 53 1.27 3.39 -6.54
N ALA A 54 2.38 2.66 -6.60
CA ALA A 54 3.54 3.00 -7.42
C ALA A 54 3.40 2.43 -8.84
N ASN A 55 3.95 3.14 -9.83
CA ASN A 55 4.10 2.65 -11.21
C ASN A 55 5.45 1.93 -11.36
N ASP A 56 5.65 0.88 -10.58
CA ASP A 56 6.92 0.15 -10.54
C ASP A 56 6.75 -1.26 -11.15
N PRO A 57 7.53 -1.61 -12.19
CA PRO A 57 7.40 -2.91 -12.87
C PRO A 57 7.78 -4.12 -12.01
N ASN A 58 8.51 -3.93 -10.90
CA ASN A 58 9.13 -5.02 -10.13
C ASN A 58 8.66 -5.07 -8.67
N PRO A 59 7.35 -5.14 -8.38
CA PRO A 59 6.89 -5.24 -7.00
C PRO A 59 7.49 -6.48 -6.29
N PRO A 60 7.72 -6.42 -4.96
CA PRO A 60 8.28 -7.54 -4.21
C PRO A 60 7.39 -8.79 -4.21
N PHE A 61 6.08 -8.63 -4.42
CA PHE A 61 5.11 -9.72 -4.55
C PHE A 61 3.85 -9.22 -5.27
N GLY A 62 3.07 -10.17 -5.79
CA GLY A 62 1.84 -9.88 -6.49
C GLY A 62 2.06 -9.19 -7.85
N PRO A 63 0.98 -8.77 -8.51
CA PRO A 63 1.05 -8.16 -9.83
C PRO A 63 1.56 -6.71 -9.79
N SER A 64 2.15 -6.26 -10.89
CA SER A 64 2.62 -4.88 -11.07
C SER A 64 1.52 -3.97 -11.58
N ALA A 65 1.53 -2.69 -11.17
CA ALA A 65 0.58 -1.70 -11.68
C ALA A 65 0.76 -1.41 -13.18
N VAL A 66 1.95 -1.63 -13.75
CA VAL A 66 2.25 -1.25 -15.14
C VAL A 66 1.60 -2.18 -16.17
N ASP A 67 1.17 -3.37 -15.73
CA ASP A 67 0.58 -4.37 -16.61
C ASP A 67 -0.94 -4.19 -16.80
N TYR A 68 -1.57 -3.30 -16.00
CA TYR A 68 -3.03 -3.22 -15.89
C TYR A 68 -3.59 -1.79 -16.01
N GLU A 69 -4.81 -1.72 -16.52
CA GLU A 69 -5.73 -0.58 -16.39
C GLU A 69 -6.90 -0.97 -15.51
N PHE A 70 -7.41 -0.03 -14.71
CA PHE A 70 -8.57 -0.25 -13.86
C PHE A 70 -9.68 0.73 -14.21
N GLU A 71 -10.91 0.22 -14.32
CA GLU A 71 -12.09 1.06 -14.49
C GLU A 71 -12.34 1.94 -13.26
N VAL A 72 -12.18 1.38 -12.06
CA VAL A 72 -12.31 2.08 -10.79
C VAL A 72 -11.08 1.85 -9.93
N ILE A 73 -10.50 2.95 -9.43
CA ILE A 73 -9.41 2.92 -8.44
C ILE A 73 -9.92 3.54 -7.15
N VAL A 74 -10.04 2.73 -6.10
CA VAL A 74 -10.39 3.16 -4.75
C VAL A 74 -9.12 3.37 -3.95
N HIS A 75 -8.85 4.61 -3.56
CA HIS A 75 -7.83 4.94 -2.59
C HIS A 75 -8.40 4.88 -1.18
N GLN A 76 -8.01 3.83 -0.47
CA GLN A 76 -8.36 3.60 0.92
C GLN A 76 -7.34 4.28 1.84
N VAL A 77 -7.82 5.22 2.65
CA VAL A 77 -7.06 5.96 3.64
C VAL A 77 -7.48 5.52 5.04
N ARG A 78 -6.49 5.28 5.90
CA ARG A 78 -6.68 5.00 7.32
C ARG A 78 -6.01 6.08 8.16
N HIS A 79 -6.58 6.38 9.32
CA HIS A 79 -6.09 7.42 10.22
C HIS A 79 -4.56 7.31 10.45
N PRO A 80 -3.80 8.40 10.24
CA PRO A 80 -2.33 8.38 10.23
C PRO A 80 -1.75 7.80 11.51
N LEU A 81 -2.24 8.20 12.69
CA LEU A 81 -1.71 7.70 13.96
C LEU A 81 -1.82 6.17 14.12
N LYS A 82 -2.87 5.54 13.54
CA LYS A 82 -3.04 4.09 13.58
C LYS A 82 -2.10 3.38 12.60
N VAL A 83 -1.87 3.99 11.43
CA VAL A 83 -0.99 3.42 10.41
C VAL A 83 0.47 3.60 10.80
N ILE A 84 0.90 4.81 11.16
CA ILE A 84 2.29 5.14 11.50
C ILE A 84 2.77 4.27 12.65
N ALA A 85 1.98 4.14 13.72
CA ALA A 85 2.33 3.25 14.84
C ALA A 85 2.46 1.79 14.39
N SER A 86 1.53 1.29 13.57
CA SER A 86 1.60 -0.07 13.03
C SER A 86 2.76 -0.27 12.07
N VAL A 87 3.08 0.71 11.23
CA VAL A 87 4.18 0.63 10.27
C VAL A 87 5.50 0.68 11.02
N ALA A 88 5.68 1.60 11.96
CA ALA A 88 6.90 1.68 12.77
C ALA A 88 7.20 0.34 13.46
N GLN A 89 6.19 -0.32 14.05
CA GLN A 89 6.36 -1.67 14.63
C GLN A 89 6.80 -2.75 13.62
N PHE A 90 6.38 -2.66 12.36
CA PHE A 90 6.69 -3.66 11.33
C PHE A 90 7.96 -3.33 10.54
N ILE A 91 8.32 -2.05 10.38
CA ILE A 91 9.64 -1.59 9.95
C ILE A 91 10.69 -2.11 10.96
N LEU A 92 10.37 -2.04 12.25
CA LEU A 92 11.20 -2.53 13.36
C LEU A 92 11.34 -4.06 13.40
N ALA A 93 10.33 -4.81 12.94
CA ALA A 93 10.40 -6.27 12.88
C ALA A 93 11.14 -6.71 11.61
N LYS A 94 12.47 -6.86 11.72
CA LYS A 94 13.36 -7.36 10.64
C LYS A 94 12.66 -8.44 9.79
N GLY A 95 12.46 -8.15 8.50
CA GLY A 95 12.17 -9.16 7.48
C GLY A 95 10.77 -9.17 6.85
N GLN A 96 9.84 -8.26 7.18
CA GLN A 96 8.46 -8.35 6.66
C GLN A 96 7.97 -7.15 5.83
N PHE A 97 8.70 -6.04 5.81
CA PHE A 97 8.27 -4.80 5.18
C PHE A 97 9.30 -4.43 4.12
N ALA A 98 8.92 -4.43 2.83
CA ALA A 98 9.82 -4.27 1.68
C ALA A 98 10.42 -2.84 1.62
N PRO A 99 11.54 -2.56 2.30
CA PRO A 99 12.00 -1.20 2.54
C PRO A 99 12.60 -0.60 1.26
N ASP A 100 13.40 -1.40 0.55
CA ASP A 100 13.99 -1.06 -0.75
C ASP A 100 12.93 -0.67 -1.78
N TYR A 101 11.78 -1.36 -1.77
CA TYR A 101 10.66 -1.04 -2.66
C TYR A 101 10.04 0.32 -2.34
N ILE A 102 9.92 0.63 -1.05
CA ILE A 102 9.35 1.90 -0.61
C ILE A 102 10.31 3.03 -0.94
N GLU A 103 11.57 2.88 -0.57
CA GLU A 103 12.60 3.88 -0.75
C GLU A 103 12.82 4.22 -2.22
N ARG A 104 12.87 3.23 -3.11
CA ARG A 104 13.07 3.52 -4.54
C ARG A 104 11.89 4.27 -5.18
N ASN A 105 10.66 4.04 -4.69
CA ASN A 105 9.46 4.72 -5.18
C ASN A 105 9.18 6.04 -4.47
N VAL A 106 9.68 6.18 -3.25
CA VAL A 106 9.58 7.38 -2.42
C VAL A 106 10.90 7.60 -1.68
N PRO A 107 11.93 8.15 -2.35
CA PRO A 107 13.25 8.35 -1.71
C PRO A 107 13.21 9.26 -0.48
N ARG A 108 12.18 10.10 -0.38
CA ARG A 108 11.92 10.98 0.75
C ARG A 108 11.54 10.25 2.05
N THR A 109 11.42 8.92 2.04
CA THR A 109 11.26 8.15 3.29
C THR A 109 12.58 7.95 4.02
N ARG A 110 13.73 8.00 3.32
CA ARG A 110 15.06 7.81 3.91
C ARG A 110 15.35 8.87 4.98
N ILE A 111 16.06 8.46 6.03
CA ILE A 111 16.62 9.38 7.04
C ILE A 111 17.85 10.08 6.47
N HIS A 112 17.87 11.41 6.58
CA HIS A 112 19.00 12.23 6.14
C HIS A 112 20.03 12.44 7.28
N SER A 113 21.24 12.86 6.93
CA SER A 113 22.35 13.00 7.88
C SER A 113 22.08 14.00 9.00
N ASP A 114 21.37 15.09 8.70
CA ASP A 114 20.92 16.12 9.63
C ASP A 114 19.84 15.61 10.61
N GLU A 115 19.21 14.48 10.30
CA GLU A 115 18.15 13.85 11.10
C GLU A 115 18.69 12.74 12.00
N GLN A 116 19.98 12.43 11.90
CA GLN A 116 20.66 11.45 12.76
C GLN A 116 20.79 11.91 14.23
N ILE A 117 20.40 13.16 14.51
CA ILE A 117 20.21 13.65 15.89
C ILE A 117 19.05 12.95 16.61
N LEU A 118 18.10 12.40 15.86
CA LEU A 118 16.98 11.64 16.40
C LEU A 118 17.45 10.26 16.89
N ASP A 119 16.84 9.77 17.97
CA ASP A 119 17.04 8.38 18.38
C ASP A 119 16.41 7.39 17.36
N GLU A 120 16.78 6.11 17.46
CA GLU A 120 16.30 5.07 16.54
C GLU A 120 14.77 5.01 16.46
N LYS A 121 14.09 5.10 17.60
CA LYS A 121 12.62 5.05 17.66
C LYS A 121 12.01 6.26 16.94
N GLN A 122 12.55 7.45 17.16
CA GLN A 122 12.12 8.69 16.52
C GLN A 122 12.34 8.63 15.00
N GLN A 123 13.49 8.10 14.56
CA GLN A 123 13.78 7.87 13.14
C GLN A 123 12.73 6.96 12.50
N HIS A 124 12.37 5.83 13.13
CA HIS A 124 11.36 4.94 12.57
C HIS A 124 9.95 5.54 12.52
N ILE A 125 9.58 6.35 13.50
CA ILE A 125 8.32 7.10 13.44
C ILE A 125 8.34 8.07 12.26
N LEU A 126 9.47 8.75 12.03
CA LEU A 126 9.65 9.66 10.91
C LEU A 126 9.58 8.94 9.56
N GLU A 127 10.27 7.81 9.39
CA GLU A 127 10.19 6.96 8.19
C GLU A 127 8.76 6.50 7.94
N ALA A 128 8.08 5.99 8.97
CA ALA A 128 6.70 5.53 8.87
C ALA A 128 5.72 6.67 8.53
N ALA A 129 5.94 7.86 9.08
CA ALA A 129 5.16 9.06 8.78
C ALA A 129 5.36 9.51 7.33
N ARG A 130 6.61 9.53 6.85
CA ARG A 130 6.95 9.85 5.46
C ARG A 130 6.35 8.83 4.51
N TYR A 131 6.48 7.54 4.82
CA TYR A 131 5.85 6.48 4.05
C TYR A 131 4.34 6.70 3.97
N TRP A 132 3.66 6.88 5.10
CA TRP A 132 2.21 7.14 5.10
C TRP A 132 1.85 8.34 4.23
N TYR A 133 2.52 9.47 4.39
CA TYR A 133 2.20 10.69 3.67
C TYR A 133 2.43 10.54 2.16
N TYR A 134 3.65 10.23 1.76
CA TYR A 134 4.04 10.20 0.35
C TYR A 134 3.43 9.03 -0.41
N TRP A 135 3.23 7.87 0.23
CA TRP A 135 2.58 6.74 -0.44
C TRP A 135 1.10 7.02 -0.71
N ASN A 136 0.42 7.70 0.22
CA ASN A 136 -0.94 8.15 -0.01
C ASN A 136 -1.00 9.22 -1.12
N LEU A 137 0.02 10.06 -1.30
CA LEU A 137 0.08 10.96 -2.46
C LEU A 137 0.19 10.19 -3.78
N LEU A 138 0.93 9.08 -3.82
CA LEU A 138 0.99 8.21 -5.01
C LEU A 138 -0.38 7.60 -5.31
N ALA A 139 -1.03 7.03 -4.30
CA ALA A 139 -2.37 6.45 -4.44
C ALA A 139 -3.41 7.50 -4.88
N CYS A 140 -3.39 8.69 -4.27
CA CYS A 140 -4.32 9.78 -4.56
C CYS A 140 -4.22 10.26 -6.02
N LYS A 141 -3.01 10.29 -6.61
CA LYS A 141 -2.82 10.69 -8.01
C LYS A 141 -3.51 9.77 -9.02
N LYS A 142 -3.77 8.52 -8.64
CA LYS A 142 -4.40 7.51 -9.50
C LYS A 142 -5.89 7.29 -9.17
N ALA A 143 -6.31 7.71 -7.99
CA ALA A 143 -7.61 7.36 -7.44
C ALA A 143 -8.76 7.96 -8.27
N THR A 144 -9.77 7.14 -8.55
CA THR A 144 -11.08 7.60 -9.00
C THR A 144 -11.92 8.02 -7.80
N HIS A 145 -11.79 7.30 -6.68
CA HIS A 145 -12.54 7.53 -5.44
C HIS A 145 -11.60 7.44 -4.25
N MET A 146 -11.86 8.25 -3.22
CA MET A 146 -11.17 8.16 -1.94
C MET A 146 -12.15 7.75 -0.84
N VAL A 147 -11.74 6.81 0.01
CA VAL A 147 -12.52 6.32 1.14
C VAL A 147 -11.68 6.39 2.41
N GLN A 148 -12.23 7.01 3.45
CA GLN A 148 -11.66 6.95 4.80
C GLN A 148 -12.31 5.81 5.56
N ILE A 149 -11.52 4.82 5.97
CA ILE A 149 -12.05 3.59 6.61
C ILE A 149 -12.83 3.92 7.89
N GLU A 150 -12.36 4.92 8.64
CA GLU A 150 -13.01 5.34 9.88
C GLU A 150 -14.36 6.05 9.69
N GLN A 151 -14.78 6.31 8.46
CA GLN A 151 -16.06 6.97 8.12
C GLN A 151 -17.04 6.05 7.39
N LEU A 152 -16.74 4.75 7.33
CA LEU A 152 -17.62 3.71 6.78
C LEU A 152 -18.62 3.18 7.79
#